data_AF-A0A0D0EAR7-F1
#
_entry.id   AF-A0A0D0EAR7-F1
#
_cell.length_a   1.000
_cell.length_b   1.000
_cell.length_c   1.000
_cell.angle_alpha   90.00
_cell.angle_beta   90.00
_cell.angle_gamma   90.00
#
_symmetry.space_group_name_H-M   'P 1'
#
loop_
_entity.id
_entity.type
_entity.pdbx_description
1 polymer ?
#
loop_
_entity_poly.entity_id
_entity_poly.type
_entity_poly.pdbx_seq_one_letter_code
_entity_poly.pdbx_strand_id
1 'polypeptide(L)'
;EKEKKKPKMNSFNTDNMVCDNIPPCQSQFAIQKLKAFEFVELWYFTPDGCASMSLENKSTSSSSYTFNEDTPGSLLLKSTTSCHPSSKALHDHDLSWKKFDLRKNNFLLHIAKMEWLAEHQASLTVFFMSIILHKSQTLPKGEEILLQYALHVHHE
;
A
#
# COMPACT_ATOMS: atom_id res chain seq x y z
N GLU A 1 -3.63 6.82 56.55
CA GLU A 1 -2.82 5.93 55.70
C GLU A 1 -3.55 5.72 54.37
N LYS A 2 -3.02 6.21 53.24
CA LYS A 2 -3.69 6.13 51.93
C LYS A 2 -3.25 4.84 51.22
N GLU A 3 -4.14 3.87 51.12
CA GLU A 3 -3.92 2.63 50.37
C GLU A 3 -3.67 2.93 48.89
N LYS A 4 -2.50 2.53 48.38
CA LYS A 4 -2.13 2.60 46.97
C LYS A 4 -2.84 1.47 46.21
N LYS A 5 -3.78 1.80 45.32
CA LYS A 5 -4.39 0.84 44.38
C LYS A 5 -3.31 0.30 43.45
N LYS A 6 -3.12 -1.03 43.45
CA LYS A 6 -2.22 -1.73 42.50
C LYS A 6 -2.68 -1.46 41.05
N PRO A 7 -1.75 -1.24 40.11
CA PRO A 7 -2.11 -1.09 38.70
C PRO A 7 -2.75 -2.38 38.19
N LYS A 8 -3.92 -2.25 37.58
CA LYS A 8 -4.64 -3.37 36.98
C LYS A 8 -3.92 -3.78 35.70
N MET A 9 -3.28 -4.94 35.70
CA MET A 9 -2.61 -5.48 34.53
C MET A 9 -3.68 -6.00 33.56
N ASN A 10 -3.67 -5.49 32.32
CA ASN A 10 -4.57 -5.95 31.28
C ASN A 10 -4.21 -7.40 30.90
N SER A 11 -5.22 -8.26 30.74
CA SER A 11 -5.03 -9.64 30.31
C SER A 11 -4.71 -9.70 28.81
N PHE A 12 -3.92 -10.68 28.41
CA PHE A 12 -3.68 -10.97 26.99
C PHE A 12 -4.87 -11.76 26.42
N ASN A 13 -5.27 -11.45 25.18
CA ASN A 13 -6.28 -12.23 24.48
C ASN A 13 -5.62 -13.50 23.93
N THR A 14 -5.92 -14.64 24.54
CA THR A 14 -5.38 -15.96 24.17
C THR A 14 -5.95 -16.52 22.86
N ASP A 15 -7.06 -15.97 22.36
CA ASP A 15 -7.68 -16.40 21.10
C ASP A 15 -7.07 -15.69 19.87
N ASN A 16 -6.33 -14.61 20.09
CA ASN A 16 -5.57 -13.95 19.03
C ASN A 16 -4.25 -14.68 18.80
N MET A 17 -4.29 -15.70 17.94
CA MET A 17 -3.08 -16.31 17.40
C MET A 17 -2.32 -15.23 16.62
N VAL A 18 -1.04 -15.00 16.98
CA VAL A 18 -0.16 -14.13 16.21
C VAL A 18 -0.10 -14.70 14.81
N CYS A 19 -0.60 -13.96 13.82
CA CYS A 19 -0.53 -14.39 12.43
C CYS A 19 0.97 -14.57 12.09
N ASP A 20 1.34 -15.73 11.54
CA ASP A 20 2.75 -16.06 11.23
C ASP A 20 3.41 -15.01 10.32
N ASN A 21 2.60 -14.21 9.63
CA ASN A 21 3.03 -13.12 8.78
C ASN A 21 2.26 -11.84 9.11
N ILE A 22 2.99 -10.74 9.27
CA ILE A 22 2.38 -9.40 9.24
C ILE A 22 1.79 -9.25 7.83
N PRO A 23 0.46 -9.02 7.68
CA PRO A 23 -0.13 -8.84 6.37
C PRO A 23 0.62 -7.73 5.62
N PRO A 24 0.85 -7.89 4.30
CA PRO A 24 1.53 -6.90 3.50
C PRO A 24 0.82 -5.58 3.72
N CYS A 25 1.57 -4.61 4.23
CA CYS A 25 0.92 -3.48 4.84
C CYS A 25 0.26 -2.60 3.77
N GLN A 26 -0.91 -2.08 4.14
CA GLN A 26 -1.92 -1.58 3.23
C GLN A 26 -2.05 -0.06 3.39
N SER A 27 -1.48 0.70 2.45
CA SER A 27 -1.84 2.11 2.31
C SER A 27 -3.28 2.21 1.76
N GLN A 28 -4.16 2.93 2.45
CA GLN A 28 -5.55 3.14 1.99
C GLN A 28 -5.59 3.88 0.65
N PHE A 29 -4.67 4.81 0.42
CA PHE A 29 -4.48 5.47 -0.88
C PHE A 29 -4.16 4.46 -1.98
N ALA A 30 -3.19 3.58 -1.73
CA ALA A 30 -2.81 2.54 -2.68
C ALA A 30 -3.96 1.57 -2.95
N ILE A 31 -4.72 1.18 -1.92
CA ILE A 31 -5.92 0.35 -2.12
C ILE A 31 -6.95 1.07 -3.00
N GLN A 32 -7.21 2.35 -2.77
CA GLN A 32 -8.17 3.11 -3.56
C GLN A 32 -7.75 3.21 -5.03
N LYS A 33 -6.48 3.49 -5.30
CA LYS A 33 -5.93 3.47 -6.66
C LYS A 33 -6.03 2.09 -7.31
N LEU A 34 -5.64 1.04 -6.59
CA LEU A 34 -5.74 -0.33 -7.11
C LEU A 34 -7.18 -0.75 -7.39
N LYS A 35 -8.15 -0.29 -6.58
CA LYS A 35 -9.58 -0.50 -6.86
C LYS A 35 -10.08 0.27 -8.08
N ALA A 36 -9.46 1.39 -8.40
CA ALA A 36 -9.69 2.15 -9.63
C ALA A 36 -8.91 1.58 -10.84
N PHE A 37 -8.24 0.44 -10.68
CA PHE A 37 -7.36 -0.17 -11.68
C PHE A 37 -6.18 0.72 -12.09
N GLU A 38 -5.80 1.65 -11.22
CA GLU A 38 -4.67 2.56 -11.44
C GLU A 38 -3.38 1.98 -10.86
N PHE A 39 -2.27 2.29 -11.52
CA PHE A 39 -0.95 2.03 -10.98
C PHE A 39 -0.67 2.93 -9.76
N VAL A 40 0.07 2.38 -8.80
CA VAL A 40 0.53 3.08 -7.61
C VAL A 40 1.98 2.70 -7.33
N GLU A 41 2.78 3.69 -6.94
CA GLU A 41 4.21 3.55 -6.70
C GLU A 41 4.49 2.45 -5.68
N LEU A 42 5.53 1.66 -5.94
CA LEU A 42 5.86 0.50 -5.09
C LEU A 42 6.28 0.92 -3.68
N TRP A 43 6.62 2.19 -3.48
CA TRP A 43 6.95 2.77 -2.19
C TRP A 43 5.81 2.57 -1.17
N TYR A 44 4.55 2.60 -1.58
CA TYR A 44 3.42 2.42 -0.66
C TYR A 44 3.36 1.03 -0.02
N PHE A 45 4.04 0.04 -0.60
CA PHE A 45 4.15 -1.30 -0.03
C PHE A 45 5.38 -1.45 0.88
N THR A 46 6.15 -0.38 1.11
CA THR A 46 7.31 -0.37 2.02
C THR A 46 6.85 -0.15 3.47
N PRO A 47 7.63 -0.58 4.48
CA PRO A 47 7.32 -0.31 5.88
C PRO A 47 7.20 1.20 6.15
N ASP A 48 7.99 2.01 5.45
CA ASP A 48 7.96 3.47 5.55
C ASP A 48 6.64 4.01 5.00
N GLY A 49 6.24 3.63 3.79
CA GLY A 49 4.97 4.04 3.17
C GLY A 49 3.75 3.63 3.98
N CYS A 50 3.86 2.47 4.61
CA CYS A 50 2.94 1.95 5.58
C CYS A 50 2.83 2.73 6.88
N ALA A 51 3.99 3.06 7.48
CA ALA A 51 4.05 3.76 8.74
C ALA A 51 3.59 5.22 8.61
N SER A 52 3.90 5.88 7.49
CA SER A 52 3.40 7.24 7.20
C SER A 52 1.88 7.36 7.29
N MET A 53 1.14 6.28 7.01
CA MET A 53 -0.32 6.25 7.08
C MET A 53 -0.86 5.95 8.48
N SER A 54 -0.16 5.16 9.30
CA SER A 54 -0.56 4.94 10.71
C SER A 54 -0.52 6.25 11.52
N LEU A 55 0.37 7.18 11.13
CA LEU A 55 0.44 8.52 11.72
C LEU A 55 -0.61 9.47 11.13
N GLU A 56 -0.80 9.50 9.80
CA GLU A 56 -1.80 10.38 9.17
C GLU A 56 -3.24 9.98 9.54
N ASN A 57 -3.57 8.69 9.62
CA ASN A 57 -4.88 8.24 10.12
C ASN A 57 -5.16 8.65 11.57
N LYS A 58 -4.12 8.91 12.37
CA LYS A 58 -4.23 9.43 13.74
C LYS A 58 -4.25 10.97 13.80
N SER A 59 -3.75 11.65 12.76
CA SER A 59 -3.57 13.11 12.73
C SER A 59 -4.62 13.84 11.89
N THR A 60 -5.31 13.16 10.97
CA THR A 60 -6.38 13.75 10.15
C THR A 60 -7.71 13.66 10.91
N SER A 61 -7.90 14.59 11.83
CA SER A 61 -9.18 14.87 12.50
C SER A 61 -10.29 15.38 11.55
N SER A 62 -10.08 15.37 10.23
CA SER A 62 -11.09 15.75 9.23
C SER A 62 -11.48 14.56 8.35
N SER A 63 -11.96 13.47 8.95
CA SER A 63 -12.83 12.55 8.21
C SER A 63 -14.14 13.30 7.95
N SER A 64 -14.20 14.05 6.84
CA SER A 64 -15.46 14.57 6.33
C SER A 64 -16.36 13.37 6.03
N TYR A 65 -17.61 13.43 6.45
CA TYR A 65 -18.60 12.39 6.20
C TYR A 65 -19.74 12.99 5.38
N THR A 66 -20.11 12.30 4.31
CA THR A 66 -21.25 12.68 3.47
C THR A 66 -22.39 11.72 3.72
N PHE A 67 -23.56 12.27 3.95
CA PHE A 67 -24.80 11.51 3.99
C PHE A 67 -25.38 11.43 2.58
N ASN A 68 -25.56 10.22 2.06
CA ASN A 68 -26.25 10.00 0.80
C ASN A 68 -27.54 9.22 1.07
N GLU A 69 -28.64 9.64 0.44
CA GLU A 69 -29.88 8.89 0.45
C GLU A 69 -29.88 7.95 -0.76
N ASP A 70 -29.39 6.72 -0.55
CA ASP A 70 -29.33 5.69 -1.61
C ASP A 70 -30.72 5.03 -1.82
N THR A 71 -31.66 5.17 -0.88
CA THR A 71 -33.05 4.69 -0.96
C THR A 71 -33.94 5.54 -0.04
N PRO A 72 -35.22 5.84 -0.40
CA PRO A 72 -36.10 6.66 0.42
C PRO A 72 -36.19 6.14 1.86
N GLY A 73 -35.73 6.95 2.82
CA GLY A 73 -35.76 6.59 4.25
C GLY A 73 -34.53 5.82 4.77
N SER A 74 -33.48 5.64 3.95
CA SER A 74 -32.19 5.12 4.41
C SER A 74 -31.06 6.10 4.10
N LEU A 75 -30.33 6.52 5.14
CA LEU A 75 -29.23 7.45 5.04
C LEU A 75 -27.92 6.70 5.20
N LEU A 76 -27.10 6.63 4.14
CA LEU A 76 -25.80 5.98 4.18
C LEU A 76 -24.72 7.02 4.53
N LEU A 77 -24.06 6.80 5.66
CA LEU A 77 -22.88 7.55 6.07
C LEU A 77 -21.66 7.04 5.29
N LYS A 78 -21.19 7.79 4.29
CA LYS A 78 -19.92 7.51 3.60
C LYS A 78 -18.83 8.43 4.15
N SER A 79 -17.74 7.85 4.64
CA SER A 79 -16.54 8.65 4.94
C SER A 79 -15.92 9.09 3.62
N THR A 80 -15.82 10.40 3.41
CA THR A 80 -14.98 10.98 2.37
C THR A 80 -13.58 11.13 2.96
N THR A 81 -12.89 10.01 3.14
CA THR A 81 -11.44 10.05 3.34
C THR A 81 -10.83 10.56 2.05
N SER A 82 -10.40 11.82 1.99
CA SER A 82 -9.47 12.22 0.93
C SER A 82 -8.14 11.54 1.26
N CYS A 83 -7.94 10.34 0.72
CA CYS A 83 -6.63 9.71 0.75
C CYS A 83 -5.77 10.50 -0.23
N HIS A 84 -4.97 11.41 0.32
CA HIS A 84 -3.96 12.11 -0.47
C HIS A 84 -2.71 11.24 -0.57
N PRO A 85 -1.94 11.37 -1.67
CA PRO A 85 -0.62 10.79 -1.72
C PRO A 85 0.24 11.36 -0.59
N SER A 86 0.91 10.48 0.18
CA SER A 86 1.86 10.92 1.20
C SER A 86 2.94 11.82 0.60
N SER A 87 3.29 12.91 1.28
CA SER A 87 4.37 13.83 0.87
C SER A 87 5.76 13.20 0.86
N LYS A 88 5.90 12.00 1.47
CA LYS A 88 7.12 11.21 1.51
C LYS A 88 7.17 10.11 0.45
N ALA A 89 6.12 10.00 -0.39
CA ALA A 89 6.08 8.99 -1.42
C ALA A 89 7.26 9.15 -2.37
N LEU A 90 7.98 8.05 -2.57
CA LEU A 90 9.09 7.98 -3.51
C LEU A 90 8.59 7.38 -4.82
N HIS A 91 9.12 7.90 -5.93
CA HIS A 91 8.91 7.28 -7.23
C HIS A 91 9.70 5.98 -7.30
N ASP A 92 9.31 5.08 -8.22
CA ASP A 92 9.98 3.78 -8.34
C ASP A 92 11.49 3.90 -8.66
N HIS A 93 11.91 4.97 -9.35
CA HIS A 93 13.32 5.24 -9.65
C HIS A 93 14.14 5.75 -8.46
N ASP A 94 13.48 6.31 -7.44
CA ASP A 94 14.12 6.71 -6.18
C ASP A 94 14.24 5.55 -5.19
N LEU A 95 13.60 4.40 -5.48
CA LEU A 95 13.76 3.17 -4.70
C LEU A 95 15.09 2.50 -5.03
N SER A 96 15.72 1.90 -4.03
CA SER A 96 16.81 0.97 -4.32
C SER A 96 16.28 -0.26 -5.06
N TRP A 97 17.08 -0.84 -5.95
CA TRP A 97 16.71 -2.02 -6.73
C TRP A 97 16.15 -3.16 -5.87
N LYS A 98 16.82 -3.46 -4.74
CA LYS A 98 16.36 -4.46 -3.78
C LYS A 98 14.98 -4.14 -3.20
N LYS A 99 14.67 -2.87 -2.94
CA LYS A 99 13.34 -2.46 -2.51
C LYS A 99 12.33 -2.64 -3.64
N PHE A 100 12.64 -2.21 -4.86
CA PHE A 100 11.78 -2.42 -6.03
C PHE A 100 11.43 -3.91 -6.23
N ASP A 101 12.45 -4.77 -6.33
CA ASP A 101 12.30 -6.22 -6.55
C ASP A 101 11.49 -6.89 -5.43
N LEU A 102 11.71 -6.51 -4.17
CA LEU A 102 10.93 -7.07 -3.06
C LEU A 102 9.46 -6.60 -3.09
N ARG A 103 9.22 -5.33 -3.43
CA ARG A 103 7.91 -4.69 -3.29
C ARG A 103 6.95 -5.04 -4.41
N LYS A 104 7.45 -5.35 -5.61
CA LYS A 104 6.63 -5.89 -6.71
C LYS A 104 5.79 -7.08 -6.25
N ASN A 105 6.33 -7.94 -5.37
CA ASN A 105 5.64 -9.16 -4.94
C ASN A 105 4.40 -8.81 -4.11
N ASN A 106 4.50 -7.74 -3.31
CA ASN A 106 3.36 -7.22 -2.53
C ASN A 106 2.33 -6.60 -3.47
N PHE A 107 2.76 -5.77 -4.43
CA PHE A 107 1.87 -5.20 -5.44
C PHE A 107 1.11 -6.29 -6.23
N LEU A 108 1.83 -7.29 -6.76
CA LEU A 108 1.25 -8.42 -7.50
C LEU A 108 0.27 -9.23 -6.63
N LEU A 109 0.61 -9.47 -5.36
CA LEU A 109 -0.29 -10.13 -4.42
C LEU A 109 -1.57 -9.31 -4.17
N HIS A 110 -1.47 -7.99 -4.17
CA HIS A 110 -2.62 -7.11 -3.97
C HIS A 110 -3.54 -7.10 -5.18
N ILE A 111 -3.02 -6.94 -6.40
CA ILE A 111 -3.86 -6.98 -7.60
C ILE A 111 -4.52 -8.35 -7.79
N ALA A 112 -3.84 -9.43 -7.40
CA ALA A 112 -4.39 -10.80 -7.45
C ALA A 112 -5.54 -11.03 -6.46
N LYS A 113 -5.57 -10.29 -5.36
CA LYS A 113 -6.68 -10.32 -4.37
C LYS A 113 -7.84 -9.40 -4.75
N MET A 114 -7.68 -8.59 -5.78
CA MET A 114 -8.70 -7.66 -6.26
C MET A 114 -9.30 -8.17 -7.57
N GLU A 115 -10.35 -7.50 -8.04
CA GLU A 115 -11.11 -7.87 -9.24
C GLU A 115 -10.39 -7.50 -10.56
N TRP A 116 -9.05 -7.50 -10.57
CA TRP A 116 -8.27 -7.23 -11.78
C TRP A 116 -8.42 -8.37 -12.78
N LEU A 117 -8.63 -8.04 -14.05
CA LEU A 117 -8.67 -9.03 -15.12
C LEU A 117 -7.36 -9.83 -15.16
N ALA A 118 -7.46 -11.15 -15.34
CA ALA A 118 -6.31 -12.05 -15.36
C ALA A 118 -5.24 -11.64 -16.40
N GLU A 119 -5.67 -11.11 -17.55
CA GLU A 119 -4.79 -10.60 -18.61
C GLU A 119 -3.96 -9.39 -18.15
N HIS A 120 -4.55 -8.50 -17.34
CA HIS A 120 -3.85 -7.33 -16.81
C HIS A 120 -2.84 -7.75 -15.74
N GLN A 121 -3.22 -8.69 -14.87
CA GLN A 121 -2.31 -9.26 -13.88
C GLN A 121 -1.13 -10.00 -14.54
N ALA A 122 -1.39 -10.76 -15.60
CA ALA A 122 -0.36 -11.45 -16.37
C ALA A 122 0.58 -10.47 -17.06
N SER A 123 0.05 -9.42 -17.69
CA SER A 123 0.84 -8.36 -18.35
C SER A 123 1.78 -7.67 -17.36
N LEU A 124 1.27 -7.27 -16.19
CA LEU A 124 2.09 -6.68 -15.12
C LEU A 124 3.15 -7.64 -14.59
N THR A 125 2.81 -8.92 -14.44
CA THR A 125 3.76 -9.95 -14.01
C THR A 125 4.89 -10.09 -15.03
N VAL A 126 4.57 -10.20 -16.32
CA VAL A 126 5.56 -10.29 -17.40
C VAL A 126 6.44 -9.05 -17.43
N PHE A 127 5.86 -7.86 -17.27
CA PHE A 127 6.59 -6.60 -17.19
C PHE A 127 7.62 -6.60 -16.06
N PHE A 128 7.21 -6.90 -14.82
CA PHE A 128 8.13 -6.93 -13.68
C PHE A 128 9.23 -7.97 -13.86
N MET A 129 8.90 -9.17 -14.33
CA MET A 129 9.89 -10.22 -14.58
C MET A 129 10.87 -9.81 -15.69
N SER A 130 10.39 -9.12 -16.73
CA SER A 130 11.23 -8.64 -17.82
C SER A 130 12.26 -7.61 -17.34
N ILE A 131 11.87 -6.71 -16.44
CA ILE A 131 12.77 -5.73 -15.83
C ILE A 131 13.83 -6.42 -14.97
N ILE A 132 13.42 -7.36 -14.12
CA ILE A 132 14.33 -7.97 -13.13
C ILE A 132 15.29 -8.96 -13.75
N LEU A 133 14.88 -9.63 -14.81
CA LEU A 133 15.71 -10.56 -15.56
C LEU A 133 16.46 -9.85 -16.70
N HIS A 134 16.38 -8.52 -16.80
CA HIS A 134 16.98 -7.79 -17.89
C HIS A 134 18.51 -7.82 -17.82
N LYS A 135 19.16 -8.19 -18.94
CA LYS A 135 20.63 -8.26 -19.06
C LYS A 135 21.35 -6.98 -18.63
N SER A 136 20.72 -5.82 -18.83
CA SER A 136 21.32 -4.53 -18.48
C SER A 136 21.54 -4.35 -16.98
N GLN A 137 20.92 -5.16 -16.10
CA GLN A 137 21.15 -5.06 -14.66
C GLN A 137 22.65 -5.18 -14.31
N THR A 138 23.41 -5.97 -15.07
CA THR A 138 24.85 -6.18 -14.88
C THR A 138 25.74 -5.02 -15.37
N LEU A 139 25.16 -4.05 -16.09
CA LEU A 139 25.91 -2.90 -16.61
C LEU A 139 26.11 -1.84 -15.53
N PRO A 140 27.14 -0.97 -15.66
CA PRO A 140 27.24 0.22 -14.83
C PRO A 140 25.95 1.06 -14.93
N LYS A 141 25.34 1.37 -13.78
CA LYS A 141 24.03 2.05 -13.67
C LYS A 141 22.84 1.30 -14.30
N GLY A 142 23.00 0.00 -14.55
CA GLY A 142 21.97 -0.84 -15.16
C GLY A 142 20.64 -0.81 -14.42
N GLU A 143 20.69 -0.96 -13.09
CA GLU A 143 19.53 -0.91 -12.21
C GLU A 143 18.81 0.44 -12.29
N GLU A 144 19.55 1.56 -12.27
CA GLU A 144 18.98 2.92 -12.36
C GLU A 144 18.24 3.14 -13.68
N ILE A 145 18.84 2.72 -14.80
CA ILE A 145 18.23 2.79 -16.14
C ILE A 145 16.95 1.98 -16.20
N LEU A 146 16.95 0.78 -15.61
CA LEU A 146 15.79 -0.11 -15.61
C LEU A 146 14.65 0.44 -14.75
N LEU A 147 14.94 1.07 -13.63
CA LEU A 147 13.91 1.73 -12.82
C LEU A 147 13.36 2.98 -13.50
N GLN A 148 14.18 3.75 -14.21
CA GLN A 148 13.70 4.87 -15.04
C GLN A 148 12.79 4.40 -16.18
N TYR A 149 13.16 3.29 -16.83
CA TYR A 149 12.30 2.66 -17.83
C TYR A 149 10.97 2.23 -17.21
N ALA A 150 11.00 1.59 -16.04
CA ALA A 150 9.79 1.15 -15.35
C ALA A 150 8.85 2.33 -15.04
N LEU A 151 9.40 3.44 -14.55
CA LEU A 151 8.68 4.68 -14.32
C LEU A 151 8.00 5.17 -15.60
N HIS A 152 8.73 5.24 -16.72
CA HIS A 152 8.21 5.76 -17.98
C HIS A 152 6.98 4.96 -18.46
N VAL A 153 7.07 3.63 -18.43
CA VAL A 153 5.98 2.74 -18.87
C VAL A 153 4.75 2.83 -17.96
N HIS A 154 4.92 3.12 -16.66
CA HIS A 154 3.79 3.26 -15.74
C HIS A 154 3.03 4.59 -15.88
N HIS A 155 3.61 5.59 -16.55
CA HIS A 155 3.02 6.92 -16.73
C HIS A 155 2.48 7.19 -18.14
N GLU A 156 2.62 6.24 -19.06
CA GLU A 156 1.94 6.23 -20.37
C GLU A 156 0.54 5.59 -20.27
#